data_AF-A0A968X0E7-F1
#
_entry.id   AF-A0A968X0E7-F1
#
_cell.length_a   1.000
_cell.length_b   1.000
_cell.length_c   1.000
_cell.angle_alpha   90.00
_cell.angle_beta   90.00
_cell.angle_gamma   90.00
#
_symmetry.space_group_name_H-M   'P 1'
#
loop_
_entity.id
_entity.type
_entity.pdbx_description
1 polymer ?
#
loop_
_entity_poly.entity_id
_entity_poly.type
_entity_poly.pdbx_seq_one_letter_code
_entity_poly.pdbx_strand_id
1 'polypeptide(L)'
;MFVQRAGQEVAPVKPPVTIASLRKNANEKNELALYARNNQVLVFVNKKYVDTFPVDLLQVGEIALSGDSFNDEDKGEIKVSNFIVRVPPKAATAPATQKPAAPSGNIVITVQNIGYVQWGRPAGMDNPQAGCSGFDDSRPVRQFQASVQIQNKGAKAITEATVLFFKPGGAPAYWCFYNYDGAGVEIPPGEARNLTFAVFVELNESVESMMIIDKNLGESNRLKF
;
A
#
# COMPACT_ATOMS: atom_id res chain seq x y z
N MET A 1 9.63 10.91 -4.17
CA MET A 1 10.11 9.57 -3.80
C MET A 1 9.43 9.19 -2.50
N PHE A 2 8.72 8.07 -2.50
CA PHE A 2 8.03 7.55 -1.33
C PHE A 2 8.55 6.13 -1.10
N VAL A 3 8.79 5.75 0.16
CA VAL A 3 8.96 4.33 0.50
C VAL A 3 7.56 3.75 0.48
N GLN A 4 7.24 3.02 -0.58
CA GLN A 4 5.90 2.52 -0.84
C GLN A 4 5.92 1.00 -0.93
N ARG A 5 4.87 0.34 -0.42
CA ARG A 5 4.64 -1.07 -0.75
C ARG A 5 4.25 -1.18 -2.23
N ALA A 6 4.66 -2.24 -2.91
CA ALA A 6 4.26 -2.49 -4.29
C ALA A 6 2.72 -2.43 -4.44
N GLY A 7 2.23 -1.57 -5.35
CA GLY A 7 0.85 -1.65 -5.81
C GLY A 7 -0.20 -0.69 -5.23
N GLN A 8 0.18 0.49 -4.73
CA GLN A 8 -0.78 1.52 -4.32
C GLN A 8 -0.57 2.82 -5.11
N GLU A 9 -1.63 3.45 -5.61
CA GLU A 9 -1.64 4.90 -5.87
C GLU A 9 -2.30 5.54 -4.66
N VAL A 10 -1.60 6.46 -3.99
CA VAL A 10 -2.16 7.27 -2.90
C VAL A 10 -1.97 8.71 -3.31
N ALA A 11 -3.01 9.53 -3.19
CA ALA A 11 -2.93 10.97 -3.39
C ALA A 11 -1.69 11.52 -2.65
N PRO A 12 -0.90 12.38 -3.31
CA PRO A 12 0.38 12.85 -2.77
C PRO A 12 0.13 13.39 -1.36
N VAL A 13 0.90 12.88 -0.38
CA VAL A 13 1.02 13.49 0.95
C VAL A 13 1.25 14.96 0.68
N LYS A 14 0.25 15.83 0.87
CA LYS A 14 0.38 17.26 0.60
C LYS A 14 0.92 17.95 1.87
N PRO A 15 1.94 18.81 1.73
CA PRO A 15 2.63 19.07 0.48
C PRO A 15 3.52 17.88 0.14
N PRO A 16 3.53 17.40 -1.13
CA PRO A 16 4.58 16.49 -1.54
C PRO A 16 5.88 17.16 -1.14
N VAL A 17 6.88 16.36 -0.77
CA VAL A 17 8.25 16.85 -0.81
C VAL A 17 8.54 17.10 -2.28
N THR A 18 8.08 18.24 -2.77
CA THR A 18 8.48 18.78 -4.04
C THR A 18 9.93 19.11 -3.78
N ILE A 19 10.82 18.27 -4.30
CA ILE A 19 12.22 18.64 -4.48
C ILE A 19 12.25 19.71 -5.60
N ALA A 20 11.50 20.80 -5.42
CA ALA A 20 11.42 21.94 -6.32
C ALA A 20 12.75 22.71 -6.33
N SER A 21 13.58 22.52 -5.32
CA SER A 21 14.84 23.23 -5.14
C SER A 21 16.06 22.57 -5.79
N LEU A 22 15.91 21.43 -6.46
CA LEU A 22 17.02 20.77 -7.18
C LEU A 22 16.84 20.79 -8.69
N ARG A 23 16.30 21.89 -9.23
CA ARG A 23 16.62 22.32 -10.60
C ARG A 23 18.03 22.90 -10.61
N LYS A 24 19.06 22.08 -10.41
CA LYS A 24 20.34 22.32 -11.07
C LYS A 24 20.28 21.53 -12.37
N ASN A 25 20.46 22.25 -13.49
CA ASN A 25 20.62 21.78 -14.87
C ASN A 25 20.18 20.33 -15.13
N ALA A 26 19.17 20.13 -15.98
CA ALA A 26 18.66 18.81 -16.39
C ALA A 26 19.72 17.80 -16.91
N ASN A 27 20.99 18.24 -17.06
CA ASN A 27 22.13 17.43 -17.49
C ASN A 27 23.00 16.91 -16.33
N GLU A 28 22.72 17.27 -15.07
CA GLU A 28 23.52 16.82 -13.91
C GLU A 28 22.88 15.59 -13.23
N LYS A 29 23.69 14.55 -13.01
CA LYS A 29 23.28 13.38 -12.22
C LYS A 29 23.12 13.79 -10.77
N ASN A 30 21.97 13.46 -10.17
CA ASN A 30 21.73 13.65 -8.75
C ASN A 30 21.91 12.32 -7.99
N GLU A 31 22.61 12.36 -6.87
CA GLU A 31 22.74 11.23 -5.95
C GLU A 31 21.62 11.31 -4.89
N LEU A 32 20.75 10.31 -4.84
CA LEU A 32 19.68 10.22 -3.85
C LEU A 32 20.02 9.15 -2.81
N ALA A 33 19.99 9.51 -1.52
CA ALA A 33 20.24 8.57 -0.43
C ALA A 33 19.12 8.62 0.61
N LEU A 34 18.69 7.44 1.04
CA LEU A 34 17.70 7.23 2.09
C LEU A 34 18.35 6.49 3.26
N TYR A 35 18.17 7.02 4.48
CA TYR A 35 18.63 6.37 5.69
C TYR A 35 17.45 6.12 6.63
N ALA A 36 17.08 4.85 6.80
CA ALA A 36 16.08 4.45 7.79
C ALA A 36 16.77 4.22 9.15
N ARG A 37 16.43 5.02 10.16
CA ARG A 37 16.94 4.89 11.53
C ARG A 37 15.90 5.37 12.54
N ASN A 38 15.75 4.67 13.66
CA ASN A 38 14.92 5.10 14.80
C ASN A 38 13.49 5.54 14.39
N ASN A 39 12.80 4.73 13.58
CA ASN A 39 11.45 5.05 13.05
C ASN A 39 11.40 6.35 12.26
N GLN A 40 12.49 6.73 11.59
CA GLN A 40 12.54 7.85 10.67
C GLN A 40 13.29 7.45 9.40
N VAL A 41 12.92 8.04 8.27
CA VAL A 41 13.74 8.01 7.06
C VAL A 41 14.24 9.41 6.79
N LEU A 42 15.55 9.53 6.69
CA LEU A 42 16.25 10.75 6.32
C LEU A 42 16.52 10.73 4.81
N VAL A 43 16.22 11.82 4.12
CA VAL A 43 16.40 12.00 2.68
C VAL A 43 17.55 12.95 2.42
N PHE A 44 18.49 12.52 1.58
CA PHE A 44 19.61 13.33 1.12
C PHE A 44 19.65 13.37 -0.40
N VAL A 45 19.99 14.53 -0.96
CA VAL A 45 20.31 14.65 -2.38
C VAL A 45 21.65 15.35 -2.56
N ASN A 46 22.54 14.76 -3.36
CA ASN A 46 23.92 15.21 -3.53
C ASN A 46 24.62 15.44 -2.18
N LYS A 47 24.43 14.49 -1.26
CA LYS A 47 24.96 14.50 0.12
C LYS A 47 24.46 15.65 1.00
N LYS A 48 23.47 16.43 0.55
CA LYS A 48 22.81 17.46 1.34
C LYS A 48 21.51 16.90 1.91
N TYR A 49 21.30 17.09 3.20
CA TYR A 49 20.03 16.77 3.86
C TYR A 49 18.92 17.60 3.22
N VAL A 50 17.81 16.93 2.87
CA VAL A 50 16.64 17.56 2.27
C VAL A 50 15.45 17.48 3.21
N ASP A 51 15.18 16.29 3.77
CA ASP A 51 13.99 16.07 4.58
C ASP A 51 14.08 14.84 5.50
N THR A 52 13.13 14.72 6.42
CA THR A 52 12.90 13.55 7.26
C THR A 52 11.42 13.23 7.35
N PHE A 53 11.06 11.95 7.30
CA PHE A 53 9.69 11.51 7.57
C PHE A 53 9.66 10.47 8.68
N PRO A 54 8.71 10.57 9.63
CA PRO A 54 8.47 9.50 10.57
C PRO A 54 7.98 8.27 9.81
N VAL A 55 8.47 7.12 10.22
CA VAL A 55 8.06 5.81 9.73
C VAL A 55 7.80 4.98 10.97
N ASP A 56 6.59 5.14 11.48
CA ASP A 56 6.07 4.25 12.48
C ASP A 56 5.89 2.89 11.78
N LEU A 57 6.78 1.94 12.13
CA LEU A 57 6.80 0.54 11.67
C LEU A 57 7.32 0.28 10.25
N LEU A 58 8.59 0.62 9.99
CA LEU A 58 9.34 -0.12 8.96
C LEU A 58 9.69 -1.52 9.48
N GLN A 59 8.87 -2.50 9.14
CA GLN A 59 9.31 -3.89 9.13
C GLN A 59 10.26 -4.11 7.94
N VAL A 60 11.09 -5.15 8.00
CA VAL A 60 11.88 -5.61 6.84
C VAL A 60 10.91 -5.80 5.66
N GLY A 61 11.17 -5.12 4.54
CA GLY A 61 10.25 -5.06 3.41
C GLY A 61 10.90 -4.57 2.12
N GLU A 62 10.09 -4.49 1.08
CA GLU A 62 10.51 -4.08 -0.27
C GLU A 62 10.62 -2.55 -0.38
N ILE A 63 11.50 -2.08 -1.27
CA ILE A 63 11.66 -0.67 -1.63
C ILE A 63 11.12 -0.48 -3.04
N ALA A 64 10.09 0.35 -3.20
CA ALA A 64 9.57 0.75 -4.50
C ALA A 64 9.99 2.20 -4.84
N LEU A 65 10.16 2.46 -6.14
CA LEU A 65 10.30 3.81 -6.69
C LEU A 65 9.08 4.08 -7.56
N SER A 66 8.34 5.14 -7.25
CA SER A 66 7.22 5.62 -8.05
C SER A 66 7.50 7.04 -8.53
N GLY A 67 7.09 7.34 -9.76
CA GLY A 67 7.06 8.67 -10.34
C GLY A 67 5.63 8.97 -10.80
N ASP A 68 5.14 10.17 -10.49
CA ASP A 68 3.87 10.63 -11.04
C ASP A 68 4.01 10.86 -12.55
N SER A 69 2.89 10.77 -13.28
CA SER A 69 2.84 11.10 -14.70
C SER A 69 3.37 12.52 -14.90
N PHE A 70 4.42 12.66 -15.71
CA PHE A 70 4.73 13.96 -16.29
C PHE A 70 3.54 14.37 -17.17
N ASN A 71 3.12 15.62 -17.09
CA ASN A 71 2.17 16.23 -18.02
C ASN A 71 2.56 15.86 -19.46
N ASP A 72 1.60 15.53 -20.33
CA ASP A 72 1.84 14.93 -21.67
C ASP A 72 2.81 15.74 -22.57
N GLU A 73 3.04 17.01 -22.24
CA GLU A 73 3.98 17.90 -22.91
C GLU A 73 5.45 17.72 -22.44
N ASP A 74 5.66 17.31 -21.19
CA ASP A 74 6.97 17.07 -20.59
C ASP A 74 7.30 15.57 -20.63
N LYS A 75 8.02 15.12 -21.65
CA LYS A 75 8.51 13.73 -21.78
C LYS A 75 9.62 13.40 -20.76
N GLY A 76 9.34 13.55 -19.47
CA GLY A 76 10.29 13.25 -18.41
C GLY A 76 10.66 11.77 -18.38
N GLU A 77 11.96 11.48 -18.39
CA GLU A 77 12.49 10.13 -18.15
C GLU A 77 13.31 10.15 -16.87
N ILE A 78 13.03 9.24 -15.93
CA ILE A 78 13.83 9.06 -14.72
C ILE A 78 14.77 7.87 -14.93
N LYS A 79 16.06 8.15 -15.11
CA LYS A 79 17.10 7.10 -15.16
C LYS A 79 17.70 6.88 -13.77
N VAL A 80 17.49 5.71 -13.22
CA VAL A 80 18.12 5.29 -11.95
C VAL A 80 19.34 4.43 -12.27
N SER A 81 20.49 4.78 -11.69
CA SER A 81 21.72 3.99 -11.81
C SER A 81 22.34 3.82 -10.42
N ASN A 82 23.05 2.71 -10.20
CA ASN A 82 23.71 2.39 -8.93
C ASN A 82 22.77 2.33 -7.71
N PHE A 83 21.63 1.63 -7.84
CA PHE A 83 20.75 1.37 -6.70
C PHE A 83 21.41 0.39 -5.72
N ILE A 84 21.77 0.87 -4.53
CA ILE A 84 22.46 0.09 -3.51
C ILE A 84 21.66 0.13 -2.21
N VAL A 85 21.29 -1.04 -1.70
CA VAL A 85 20.69 -1.20 -0.37
C VAL A 85 21.77 -1.68 0.59
N ARG A 86 22.06 -0.91 1.63
CA ARG A 86 22.99 -1.30 2.70
C ARG A 86 22.22 -1.59 3.98
N VAL A 87 22.23 -2.85 4.39
CA VAL A 87 21.74 -3.26 5.71
C VAL A 87 22.95 -3.26 6.64
N PRO A 88 23.03 -2.35 7.64
CA PRO A 88 24.13 -2.38 8.59
C PRO A 88 24.14 -3.74 9.30
N PRO A 89 25.31 -4.34 9.54
CA PRO A 89 25.40 -5.62 10.22
C PRO A 89 24.70 -5.51 11.56
N LYS A 90 23.68 -6.36 11.77
CA LYS A 90 22.97 -6.44 13.05
C LYS A 90 24.02 -6.76 14.10
N ALA A 91 24.26 -5.83 15.04
CA ALA A 91 25.09 -6.12 16.19
C ALA A 91 24.56 -7.42 16.82
N ALA A 92 25.44 -8.40 17.02
CA ALA A 92 25.08 -9.69 17.60
C ALA A 92 24.58 -9.46 19.02
N THR A 93 23.28 -9.19 19.15
CA THR A 93 22.60 -9.15 20.43
C THR A 93 22.42 -10.61 20.81
N ALA A 94 22.89 -11.00 22.00
CA ALA A 94 22.63 -12.32 22.55
C ALA A 94 21.15 -12.65 22.35
N PRO A 95 20.78 -13.89 21.95
CA PRO A 95 19.40 -14.24 21.68
C PRO A 95 18.59 -13.99 22.95
N ALA A 96 17.95 -12.83 23.02
CA ALA A 96 16.87 -12.62 23.95
C ALA A 96 15.85 -13.70 23.60
N THR A 97 15.40 -14.47 24.58
CA THR A 97 14.21 -15.31 24.47
C THR A 97 13.07 -14.39 24.04
N GLN A 98 12.89 -14.25 22.73
CA GLN A 98 11.79 -13.53 22.14
C GLN A 98 10.57 -14.42 22.38
N LYS A 99 9.92 -14.19 23.52
CA LYS A 99 8.50 -14.50 23.67
C LYS A 99 7.83 -13.92 22.41
N PRO A 100 7.08 -14.72 21.63
CA PRO A 100 6.34 -14.20 20.49
C PRO A 100 5.59 -12.96 20.93
N ALA A 101 5.83 -11.83 20.27
CA ALA A 101 5.01 -10.65 20.51
C ALA A 101 3.57 -11.09 20.24
N ALA A 102 2.71 -11.02 21.25
CA ALA A 102 1.28 -11.20 21.05
C ALA A 102 0.87 -10.25 19.93
N PRO A 103 0.03 -10.67 18.96
CA PRO A 103 -0.40 -9.79 17.89
C PRO A 103 -0.96 -8.52 18.54
N SER A 104 -0.31 -7.38 18.29
CA SER A 104 -0.67 -6.09 18.88
C SER A 104 -1.97 -5.53 18.28
N GLY A 105 -2.79 -6.38 17.67
CA GLY A 105 -3.88 -5.97 16.81
C GLY A 105 -5.03 -5.43 17.64
N ASN A 106 -5.04 -4.12 17.82
CA ASN A 106 -6.25 -3.36 18.12
C ASN A 106 -7.30 -3.49 17.00
N ILE A 107 -6.99 -4.22 15.93
CA ILE A 107 -7.89 -4.54 14.82
C ILE A 107 -7.93 -6.06 14.68
N VAL A 108 -9.13 -6.63 14.74
CA VAL A 108 -9.38 -8.05 14.45
C VAL A 108 -10.13 -8.15 13.13
N ILE A 109 -9.68 -9.05 12.28
CA ILE A 109 -10.23 -9.27 10.95
C ILE A 109 -10.77 -10.70 10.89
N THR A 110 -12.04 -10.83 10.54
CA THR A 110 -12.66 -12.13 10.26
C THR A 110 -13.11 -12.13 8.82
N VAL A 111 -12.78 -13.18 8.07
CA VAL A 111 -13.24 -13.34 6.68
C VAL A 111 -14.09 -14.59 6.57
N GLN A 112 -15.23 -14.45 5.90
CA GLN A 112 -16.21 -15.50 5.70
C GLN A 112 -16.66 -15.52 4.23
N ASN A 113 -17.28 -16.62 3.82
CA ASN A 113 -17.88 -16.79 2.50
C ASN A 113 -16.91 -16.52 1.33
N ILE A 114 -15.68 -17.04 1.45
CA ILE A 114 -14.65 -16.88 0.41
C ILE A 114 -15.01 -17.72 -0.80
N GLY A 115 -15.06 -17.09 -1.97
CA GLY A 115 -15.34 -17.78 -3.23
C GLY A 115 -14.95 -16.97 -4.45
N TYR A 116 -15.11 -17.60 -5.61
CA TYR A 116 -14.94 -16.94 -6.90
C TYR A 116 -16.17 -17.17 -7.77
N VAL A 117 -16.57 -16.14 -8.49
CA VAL A 117 -17.55 -16.22 -9.57
C VAL A 117 -16.94 -15.67 -10.86
N GLN A 118 -17.41 -16.14 -12.01
CA GLN A 118 -17.06 -15.51 -13.28
C GLN A 118 -17.78 -14.16 -13.40
N TRP A 119 -17.10 -13.14 -13.90
CA TRP A 119 -17.65 -11.80 -14.08
C TRP A 119 -17.08 -11.14 -15.35
N GLY A 120 -17.74 -10.12 -15.89
CA GLY A 120 -17.17 -9.29 -16.95
C GLY A 120 -15.92 -8.54 -16.48
N ARG A 121 -14.95 -8.28 -17.36
CA ARG A 121 -13.74 -7.53 -17.01
C ARG A 121 -14.08 -6.07 -16.73
N PRO A 122 -13.75 -5.52 -15.55
CA PRO A 122 -13.87 -4.09 -15.31
C PRO A 122 -13.02 -3.28 -16.29
N ALA A 123 -13.57 -2.18 -16.82
CA ALA A 123 -12.83 -1.28 -17.71
C ALA A 123 -11.50 -0.78 -17.08
N GLY A 124 -11.50 -0.62 -15.76
CA GLY A 124 -10.34 -0.18 -14.99
C GLY A 124 -9.16 -1.16 -14.95
N MET A 125 -9.36 -2.43 -15.32
CA MET A 125 -8.25 -3.37 -15.48
C MET A 125 -7.39 -3.06 -16.72
N ASP A 126 -7.95 -2.40 -17.73
CA ASP A 126 -7.23 -2.00 -18.95
C ASP A 126 -6.88 -0.50 -18.94
N ASN A 127 -7.72 0.32 -18.31
CA ASN A 127 -7.56 1.77 -18.18
C ASN A 127 -7.90 2.20 -16.74
N PRO A 128 -6.92 2.31 -15.82
CA PRO A 128 -7.16 2.59 -14.40
C PRO A 128 -8.12 3.75 -14.11
N GLN A 129 -8.11 4.79 -14.95
CA GLN A 129 -8.94 5.98 -14.86
C GLN A 129 -10.44 5.69 -15.07
N ALA A 130 -10.77 4.61 -15.79
CA ALA A 130 -12.15 4.18 -16.00
C ALA A 130 -12.76 3.52 -14.75
N GLY A 131 -11.93 3.10 -13.79
CA GLY A 131 -12.38 2.44 -12.57
C GLY A 131 -13.35 1.29 -12.86
N CYS A 132 -14.46 1.27 -12.11
CA CYS A 132 -15.48 0.22 -12.23
C CYS A 132 -16.74 0.70 -12.97
N SER A 133 -16.58 1.67 -13.87
CA SER A 133 -17.69 2.32 -14.60
C SER A 133 -18.35 1.41 -15.64
N GLY A 134 -17.71 0.32 -16.03
CA GLY A 134 -18.24 -0.64 -17.00
C GLY A 134 -17.58 -2.00 -16.90
N PHE A 135 -18.27 -3.02 -17.42
CA PHE A 135 -17.84 -4.42 -17.41
C PHE A 135 -17.98 -5.00 -18.82
N ASP A 136 -16.94 -5.68 -19.28
CA ASP A 136 -16.87 -6.33 -20.60
C ASP A 136 -17.03 -7.85 -20.43
N ASP A 137 -18.24 -8.34 -20.70
CA ASP A 137 -18.58 -9.77 -20.58
C ASP A 137 -17.89 -10.63 -21.65
N SER A 138 -17.37 -10.05 -22.73
CA SER A 138 -16.65 -10.78 -23.77
C SER A 138 -15.24 -11.22 -23.35
N ARG A 139 -14.70 -10.59 -22.30
CA ARG A 139 -13.40 -10.91 -21.70
C ARG A 139 -13.60 -11.20 -20.21
N PRO A 140 -14.05 -12.41 -19.83
CA PRO A 140 -14.37 -12.67 -18.44
C PRO A 140 -13.13 -12.74 -17.54
N VAL A 141 -13.33 -12.38 -16.27
CA VAL A 141 -12.37 -12.46 -15.17
C VAL A 141 -12.97 -13.24 -14.00
N ARG A 142 -12.17 -13.50 -12.97
CA ARG A 142 -12.67 -14.05 -11.70
C ARG A 142 -12.92 -12.91 -10.72
N GLN A 143 -14.15 -12.80 -10.24
CA GLN A 143 -14.48 -11.94 -9.11
C GLN A 143 -14.34 -12.76 -7.82
N PHE A 144 -13.36 -12.41 -6.99
CA PHE A 144 -13.21 -12.88 -5.63
C PHE A 144 -14.25 -12.20 -4.74
N GLN A 145 -15.04 -13.01 -4.04
CA GLN A 145 -16.08 -12.60 -3.11
C GLN A 145 -15.66 -12.99 -1.69
N ALA A 146 -15.79 -12.05 -0.77
CA ALA A 146 -15.52 -12.26 0.65
C ALA A 146 -16.36 -11.31 1.50
N SER A 147 -16.91 -11.82 2.61
CA SER A 147 -17.48 -11.00 3.68
C SER A 147 -16.40 -10.73 4.72
N VAL A 148 -16.01 -9.46 4.88
CA VAL A 148 -14.93 -9.07 5.80
C VAL A 148 -15.52 -8.35 7.00
N GLN A 149 -15.38 -8.90 8.19
CA GLN A 149 -15.69 -8.20 9.43
C GLN A 149 -14.41 -7.59 10.01
N ILE A 150 -14.43 -6.29 10.25
CA ILE A 150 -13.38 -5.56 10.96
C ILE A 150 -13.90 -5.19 12.33
N GLN A 151 -13.23 -5.64 13.38
CA GLN A 151 -13.52 -5.26 14.76
C GLN A 151 -12.39 -4.38 15.30
N ASN A 152 -12.76 -3.21 15.82
CA ASN A 152 -11.85 -2.30 16.51
C ASN A 152 -11.81 -2.66 18.00
N LYS A 153 -10.70 -3.26 18.45
CA LYS A 153 -10.39 -3.51 19.87
C LYS A 153 -9.53 -2.43 20.50
N GLY A 154 -9.16 -1.40 19.73
CA GLY A 154 -8.36 -0.27 20.20
C GLY A 154 -9.17 0.76 20.99
N ALA A 155 -8.47 1.78 21.47
CA ALA A 155 -9.07 2.90 22.23
C ALA A 155 -9.46 4.10 21.35
N LYS A 156 -9.12 4.08 20.06
CA LYS A 156 -9.39 5.15 19.08
C LYS A 156 -10.24 4.60 17.94
N ALA A 157 -11.11 5.42 17.36
CA ALA A 157 -11.90 5.01 16.20
C ALA A 157 -11.02 4.80 14.95
N ILE A 158 -11.39 3.82 14.13
CA ILE A 158 -10.81 3.63 12.79
C ILE A 158 -11.63 4.49 11.84
N THR A 159 -11.09 5.62 11.39
CA THR A 159 -11.83 6.57 10.54
C THR A 159 -11.43 6.47 9.07
N GLU A 160 -10.30 5.84 8.75
CA GLU A 160 -9.78 5.70 7.39
C GLU A 160 -9.22 4.30 7.13
N ALA A 161 -10.08 3.28 7.25
CA ALA A 161 -9.71 1.91 6.90
C ALA A 161 -9.57 1.77 5.38
N THR A 162 -8.36 1.44 4.92
CA THR A 162 -8.10 1.04 3.54
C THR A 162 -7.86 -0.46 3.49
N VAL A 163 -8.63 -1.18 2.68
CA VAL A 163 -8.46 -2.61 2.46
C VAL A 163 -7.79 -2.84 1.11
N LEU A 164 -6.72 -3.63 1.11
CA LEU A 164 -5.94 -3.99 -0.07
C LEU A 164 -5.93 -5.50 -0.22
N PHE A 165 -6.00 -5.99 -1.46
CA PHE A 165 -5.93 -7.41 -1.78
C PHE A 165 -4.71 -7.66 -2.66
N PHE A 166 -4.03 -8.78 -2.43
CA PHE A 166 -2.78 -9.12 -3.11
C PHE A 166 -2.88 -10.51 -3.73
N LYS A 167 -2.34 -10.64 -4.92
CA LYS A 167 -2.10 -11.89 -5.65
C LYS A 167 -0.85 -12.60 -5.12
N PRO A 168 -0.66 -13.90 -5.43
CA PRO A 168 0.60 -14.59 -5.19
C PRO A 168 1.79 -13.78 -5.70
N GLY A 169 2.83 -13.66 -4.88
CA GLY A 169 4.01 -12.84 -5.20
C GLY A 169 3.86 -11.36 -4.85
N GLY A 170 2.75 -10.96 -4.21
CA GLY A 170 2.61 -9.63 -3.61
C GLY A 170 2.13 -8.52 -4.55
N ALA A 171 1.83 -8.82 -5.81
CA ALA A 171 1.20 -7.86 -6.72
C ALA A 171 -0.22 -7.52 -6.24
N PRO A 172 -0.68 -6.25 -6.33
CA PRO A 172 -2.05 -5.91 -5.97
C PRO A 172 -3.04 -6.60 -6.91
N ALA A 173 -4.16 -7.05 -6.38
CA ALA A 173 -5.32 -7.43 -7.17
C ALA A 173 -6.12 -6.18 -7.53
N TYR A 174 -6.77 -6.17 -8.69
CA TYR A 174 -7.68 -5.07 -9.04
C TYR A 174 -8.94 -5.19 -8.17
N TRP A 175 -9.47 -4.09 -7.65
CA TRP A 175 -10.65 -4.14 -6.80
C TRP A 175 -11.55 -2.93 -7.05
N CYS A 176 -12.84 -3.12 -6.82
CA CYS A 176 -13.86 -2.08 -6.92
C CYS A 176 -14.45 -1.81 -5.54
N PHE A 177 -14.50 -0.54 -5.14
CA PHE A 177 -15.33 -0.15 -4.00
C PHE A 177 -16.79 -0.07 -4.44
N TYR A 178 -17.57 -1.07 -4.07
CA TYR A 178 -19.02 -0.97 -4.06
C TYR A 178 -19.43 -0.35 -2.72
N ASN A 179 -19.30 0.97 -2.61
CA ASN A 179 -19.81 1.66 -1.45
C ASN A 179 -21.33 1.72 -1.54
N TYR A 180 -22.02 0.94 -0.71
CA TYR A 180 -23.41 1.22 -0.39
C TYR A 180 -23.53 2.31 0.69
N ASP A 181 -22.45 2.60 1.45
CA ASP A 181 -22.45 3.57 2.57
C ASP A 181 -21.27 4.57 2.59
N GLY A 182 -20.51 4.69 1.49
CA GLY A 182 -19.40 5.65 1.35
C GLY A 182 -18.05 5.17 1.92
N ALA A 183 -16.95 5.58 1.27
CA ALA A 183 -15.60 5.27 1.72
C ALA A 183 -15.34 6.11 2.98
N GLY A 184 -14.98 5.47 4.09
CA GLY A 184 -14.80 6.15 5.37
C GLY A 184 -15.76 5.71 6.46
N VAL A 185 -16.20 4.44 6.46
CA VAL A 185 -16.98 3.90 7.58
C VAL A 185 -16.12 3.94 8.83
N GLU A 186 -16.44 4.88 9.71
CA GLU A 186 -15.86 4.94 11.05
C GLU A 186 -16.24 3.67 11.83
N ILE A 187 -15.23 3.03 12.43
CA ILE A 187 -15.41 1.90 13.35
C ILE A 187 -14.99 2.38 14.75
N PRO A 188 -15.94 2.77 15.62
CA PRO A 188 -15.63 3.20 16.97
C PRO A 188 -14.91 2.13 17.80
N PRO A 189 -14.23 2.51 18.90
CA PRO A 189 -13.67 1.56 19.86
C PRO A 189 -14.70 0.53 20.33
N GLY A 190 -14.33 -0.76 20.27
CA GLY A 190 -15.18 -1.89 20.67
C GLY A 190 -16.16 -2.38 19.60
N GLU A 191 -16.40 -1.60 18.55
CA GLU A 191 -17.38 -1.91 17.51
C GLU A 191 -16.81 -2.82 16.41
N ALA A 192 -17.72 -3.45 15.66
CA ALA A 192 -17.40 -4.18 14.45
C ALA A 192 -18.25 -3.70 13.27
N ARG A 193 -17.67 -3.78 12.06
CA ARG A 193 -18.36 -3.49 10.80
C ARG A 193 -18.08 -4.58 9.78
N ASN A 194 -19.11 -4.93 9.02
CA ASN A 194 -19.00 -5.84 7.88
C ASN A 194 -18.80 -5.00 6.62
N LEU A 195 -17.75 -5.31 5.86
CA LEU A 195 -17.44 -4.72 4.59
C LEU A 195 -17.50 -5.80 3.51
N THR A 196 -18.09 -5.45 2.38
CA THR A 196 -18.15 -6.33 1.20
C THR A 196 -17.28 -5.71 0.12
N PHE A 197 -16.38 -6.51 -0.45
CA PHE A 197 -15.50 -6.11 -1.53
C PHE A 197 -15.70 -7.04 -2.73
N ALA A 198 -15.46 -6.48 -3.90
CA ALA A 198 -15.36 -7.25 -5.13
C ALA A 198 -13.99 -6.98 -5.73
N VAL A 199 -13.21 -8.05 -5.78
CA VAL A 199 -11.83 -8.04 -6.23
C VAL A 199 -11.77 -8.86 -7.50
N PHE A 200 -11.11 -8.35 -8.53
CA PHE A 200 -11.05 -8.95 -9.85
C PHE A 200 -9.61 -9.36 -10.16
N VAL A 201 -9.46 -10.60 -10.61
CA VAL A 201 -8.18 -11.19 -11.03
C VAL A 201 -8.37 -11.95 -12.34
N GLU A 202 -7.29 -12.14 -13.09
CA GLU A 202 -7.37 -12.92 -14.33
C GLU A 202 -7.84 -14.36 -14.08
N LEU A 203 -8.34 -15.05 -15.12
CA LEU A 203 -8.92 -16.40 -14.97
C LEU A 203 -7.97 -17.43 -14.34
N ASN A 204 -6.66 -17.27 -14.53
CA ASN A 204 -5.62 -18.12 -13.97
C ASN A 204 -4.98 -17.57 -12.68
N GLU A 205 -5.45 -16.43 -12.17
CA GLU A 205 -4.95 -15.79 -10.97
C GLU A 205 -5.83 -16.07 -9.74
N SER A 206 -5.32 -15.70 -8.57
CA SER A 206 -6.02 -15.80 -7.29
C SER A 206 -5.60 -14.66 -6.37
N VAL A 207 -6.38 -14.43 -5.32
CA VAL A 207 -6.03 -13.57 -4.18
C VAL A 207 -5.38 -14.45 -3.10
N GLU A 208 -4.18 -14.08 -2.67
CA GLU A 208 -3.40 -14.77 -1.63
C GLU A 208 -3.59 -14.12 -0.25
N SER A 209 -3.71 -12.80 -0.22
CA SER A 209 -3.81 -12.09 1.06
C SER A 209 -4.61 -10.79 0.96
N MET A 210 -5.06 -10.34 2.13
CA MET A 210 -5.70 -9.07 2.33
C MET A 210 -4.94 -8.30 3.42
N MET A 211 -4.86 -6.99 3.28
CA MET A 211 -4.28 -6.09 4.26
C MET A 211 -5.28 -4.99 4.56
N ILE A 212 -5.41 -4.67 5.84
CA ILE A 212 -6.16 -3.50 6.29
C ILE A 212 -5.15 -2.52 6.86
N ILE A 213 -5.25 -1.27 6.41
CA ILE A 213 -4.43 -0.15 6.85
C ILE A 213 -5.38 0.85 7.49
N ASP A 214 -5.14 1.17 8.76
CA ASP A 214 -5.70 2.38 9.35
C ASP A 214 -4.71 3.52 9.12
N LYS A 215 -5.06 4.47 8.25
CA LYS A 215 -4.20 5.61 7.93
C LYS A 215 -3.94 6.53 9.12
N ASN A 216 -4.84 6.57 10.10
CA ASN A 216 -4.76 7.47 11.25
C ASN A 216 -4.04 6.84 12.44
N LEU A 217 -4.12 5.51 12.59
CA LEU A 217 -3.41 4.80 13.65
C LEU A 217 -2.02 4.29 13.23
N GLY A 218 -1.72 4.26 11.93
CA GLY A 218 -0.47 3.69 11.41
C GLY A 218 -0.37 2.18 11.62
N GLU A 219 -1.48 1.53 12.02
CA GLU A 219 -1.55 0.10 12.24
C GLU A 219 -1.95 -0.62 10.96
N SER A 220 -1.40 -1.83 10.77
CA SER A 220 -1.85 -2.71 9.70
C SER A 220 -1.93 -4.16 10.13
N ASN A 221 -2.91 -4.86 9.59
CA ASN A 221 -3.05 -6.31 9.77
C ASN A 221 -3.17 -6.97 8.41
N ARG A 222 -2.39 -8.04 8.21
CA ARG A 222 -2.42 -8.86 7.00
C ARG A 222 -2.99 -10.23 7.33
N LEU A 223 -3.99 -10.63 6.55
CA LEU A 223 -4.59 -11.95 6.58
C LEU A 223 -4.22 -12.68 5.29
N LYS A 224 -3.74 -13.93 5.40
CA LYS A 224 -3.55 -14.83 4.27
C LYS A 224 -4.78 -15.75 4.13
N PHE A 225 -5.13 -16.09 2.90
CA PHE A 225 -6.22 -17.01 2.57
C PHE A 225 -5.70 -18.42 2.32
#